data_AF-A0A3N2PCJ0-F1
#
_entry.id   AF-A0A3N2PCJ0-F1
#
_cell.length_a   1.000
_cell.length_b   1.000
_cell.length_c   1.000
_cell.angle_alpha   90.00
_cell.angle_beta   90.00
_cell.angle_gamma   90.00
#
_symmetry.space_group_name_H-M   'P 1'
#
loop_
_entity.id
_entity.type
_entity.pdbx_description
1 polymer ?
#
loop_
_entity_poly.entity_id
_entity_poly.type
_entity_poly.pdbx_seq_one_letter_code
_entity_poly.pdbx_strand_id
1 'polypeptide(L)'
;MAYRSDVRYIEQMKPQLVDAAAEDFKRVVRLIDSALPTLEQVSGKTEWSGEGKELFDRRLKEARLLLEALRDGYEKAGGALDDYVPAQNQAKRLVAEGVRVETALGNLIRQIEDPGDEPMKKWNDLRGTQGFFDWIGELGQGDEVDKIRAQADRLFDQASDYYERAKRTESEARSLTVRTLESARANLPDFLANSSNAQAIIAGVPGLQEEVYQAAKDPNARRPGAIIMGEYQVADDPRKELFPGAPLSWFVEQRELTASEAALLRELQDKYGVLGLKKFQEIHDEAFEVADQRFATPDQNDDHNDAFRHAYWNARLTQEFGEDWTKRFTYAHESIPGNQAAREAMDLYNNEVGRSIAVANPDASPKELADKIQEAVRQGRTVVIGGDGQLDYSDQVRPEDTGEPENRTLPGHPQPKKTGS
;
A
#
# COMPACT_ATOMS: atom_id res chain seq x y z
N MET A 1 26.95 21.50 2.88
CA MET A 1 27.42 20.60 1.81
C MET A 1 26.61 19.32 1.90
N ALA A 2 26.02 18.88 0.79
CA ALA A 2 25.25 17.63 0.72
C ALA A 2 25.79 16.72 -0.38
N TYR A 3 25.77 15.42 -0.11
CA TYR A 3 26.18 14.38 -1.04
C TYR A 3 24.98 13.57 -1.51
N ARG A 4 25.14 12.79 -2.58
CA ARG A 4 24.09 11.88 -3.06
C ARG A 4 23.58 10.93 -1.98
N SER A 5 24.47 10.46 -1.10
CA SER A 5 24.09 9.62 0.05
C SER A 5 23.05 10.29 0.97
N ASP A 6 23.09 11.61 1.09
CA ASP A 6 22.19 12.37 1.97
C ASP A 6 20.78 12.53 1.38
N VAL A 7 20.61 12.26 0.07
CA VAL A 7 19.35 12.40 -0.66
C VAL A 7 18.89 11.09 -1.32
N ARG A 8 19.58 9.97 -1.07
CA ARG A 8 19.25 8.66 -1.65
C ARG A 8 17.80 8.21 -1.35
N TYR A 9 17.26 8.59 -0.19
CA TYR A 9 15.88 8.30 0.16
C TYR A 9 14.86 9.03 -0.75
N ILE A 10 15.21 10.20 -1.31
CA ILE A 10 14.37 10.97 -2.25
C ILE A 10 14.21 10.20 -3.57
N GLU A 11 15.27 9.52 -4.03
CA GLU A 11 15.23 8.65 -5.22
C GLU A 11 14.20 7.51 -5.03
N GLN A 12 14.05 7.02 -3.79
CA GLN A 12 13.16 5.91 -3.44
C GLN A 12 11.72 6.33 -3.15
N MET A 13 11.43 7.62 -2.95
CA MET A 13 10.07 8.10 -2.71
C MET A 13 9.13 7.73 -3.87
N LYS A 14 7.88 7.42 -3.53
CA LYS A 14 6.81 7.07 -4.46
C LYS A 14 5.64 8.08 -4.33
N PRO A 15 5.72 9.28 -4.97
CA PRO A 15 4.71 10.33 -4.82
C PRO A 15 3.29 9.88 -5.19
N GLN A 16 3.16 8.94 -6.12
CA GLN A 16 1.88 8.36 -6.52
C GLN A 16 1.14 7.67 -5.37
N LEU A 17 1.85 7.11 -4.38
CA LEU A 17 1.20 6.53 -3.19
C LEU A 17 0.66 7.62 -2.25
N VAL A 18 1.39 8.73 -2.14
CA VAL A 18 0.95 9.88 -1.33
C VAL A 18 -0.27 10.53 -1.98
N ASP A 19 -0.27 10.62 -3.32
CA ASP A 19 -1.40 11.11 -4.13
C ASP A 19 -2.64 10.21 -3.97
N ALA A 20 -2.47 8.88 -4.04
CA ALA A 20 -3.56 7.92 -3.80
C ALA A 20 -4.16 8.08 -2.39
N ALA A 21 -3.31 8.23 -1.36
CA ALA A 21 -3.77 8.48 0.01
C ALA A 21 -4.50 9.83 0.15
N ALA A 22 -4.07 10.87 -0.58
CA ALA A 22 -4.75 12.16 -0.61
C ALA A 22 -6.15 12.03 -1.25
N GLU A 23 -6.26 11.32 -2.37
CA GLU A 23 -7.54 11.02 -3.02
C GLU A 23 -8.48 10.21 -2.13
N ASP A 24 -7.96 9.31 -1.29
CA ASP A 24 -8.78 8.58 -0.32
C ASP A 24 -9.39 9.49 0.74
N PHE A 25 -8.62 10.44 1.28
CA PHE A 25 -9.18 11.42 2.21
C PHE A 25 -10.22 12.31 1.53
N LYS A 26 -9.94 12.79 0.31
CA LYS A 26 -10.90 13.59 -0.47
C LYS A 26 -12.15 12.80 -0.84
N ARG A 27 -12.03 11.50 -1.09
CA ARG A 27 -13.17 10.59 -1.30
C ARG A 27 -14.05 10.51 -0.06
N VAL A 28 -13.47 10.38 1.12
CA VAL A 28 -14.23 10.40 2.38
C VAL A 28 -14.92 11.75 2.59
N VAL A 29 -14.28 12.87 2.23
CA VAL A 29 -14.94 14.20 2.23
C VAL A 29 -16.16 14.19 1.30
N ARG A 30 -16.03 13.70 0.07
CA ARG A 30 -17.16 13.60 -0.89
C ARG A 30 -18.29 12.70 -0.37
N LEU A 31 -17.96 11.61 0.32
CA LEU A 31 -18.94 10.73 0.97
C LEU A 31 -19.67 11.45 2.12
N ILE A 32 -18.95 12.24 2.92
CA ILE A 32 -19.58 13.02 3.99
C ILE A 32 -20.46 14.13 3.39
N ASP A 33 -20.00 14.79 2.33
CA ASP A 33 -20.74 15.82 1.60
C ASP A 33 -22.01 15.29 0.93
N SER A 34 -22.03 14.01 0.51
CA SER A 34 -23.25 13.38 -0.02
C SER A 34 -24.27 13.06 1.08
N ALA A 35 -23.81 12.74 2.30
CA ALA A 35 -24.66 12.39 3.43
C ALA A 35 -25.17 13.59 4.23
N LEU A 36 -24.37 14.67 4.37
CA LEU A 36 -24.69 15.83 5.21
C LEU A 36 -26.06 16.46 4.91
N PRO A 37 -26.44 16.72 3.65
CA PRO A 37 -27.72 17.37 3.32
C PRO A 37 -28.92 16.58 3.81
N THR A 38 -28.84 15.25 3.81
CA THR A 38 -29.90 14.38 4.35
C THR A 38 -30.09 14.66 5.83
N LEU A 39 -29.01 14.69 6.59
CA LEU A 39 -29.03 14.93 8.04
C LEU A 39 -29.57 16.32 8.39
N GLU A 40 -29.19 17.35 7.62
CA GLU A 40 -29.66 18.72 7.83
C GLU A 40 -31.18 18.85 7.63
N GLN A 41 -31.70 18.19 6.58
CA GLN A 41 -33.11 18.26 6.22
C GLN A 41 -34.02 17.44 7.16
N VAL A 42 -33.50 16.43 7.86
CA VAL A 42 -34.28 15.58 8.77
C VAL A 42 -34.97 16.41 9.85
N SER A 43 -34.30 17.43 10.38
CA SER A 43 -34.86 18.32 11.41
C SER A 43 -36.15 19.01 10.97
N GLY A 44 -36.22 19.46 9.71
CA GLY A 44 -37.38 20.14 9.13
C GLY A 44 -38.47 19.20 8.60
N LYS A 45 -38.15 17.92 8.40
CA LYS A 45 -39.07 16.90 7.87
C LYS A 45 -39.70 16.02 8.96
N THR A 46 -39.16 16.04 10.18
CA THR A 46 -39.62 15.19 11.27
C THR A 46 -40.68 15.90 12.12
N GLU A 47 -41.93 15.51 11.93
CA GLU A 47 -43.05 15.93 12.78
C GLU A 47 -43.16 15.01 14.01
N TRP A 48 -42.38 15.30 15.05
CA TRP A 48 -42.49 14.63 16.36
C TRP A 48 -42.88 15.63 17.44
N SER A 49 -44.02 15.38 18.09
CA SER A 49 -44.47 16.03 19.33
C SER A 49 -44.52 14.99 20.47
N GLY A 50 -43.62 15.09 21.44
CA GLY A 50 -43.52 14.17 22.58
C GLY A 50 -42.27 14.44 23.42
N GLU A 51 -42.15 13.78 24.58
CA GLU A 51 -41.04 13.97 25.52
C GLU A 51 -39.65 13.69 24.89
N GLY A 52 -39.60 12.83 23.87
CA GLY A 52 -38.37 12.50 23.15
C GLY A 52 -37.87 13.56 22.16
N LYS A 53 -38.67 14.58 21.83
CA LYS A 53 -38.33 15.57 20.78
C LYS A 53 -37.04 16.31 21.07
N GLU A 54 -36.87 16.84 22.29
CA GLU A 54 -35.67 17.60 22.66
C GLU A 54 -34.40 16.74 22.61
N LEU A 55 -34.52 15.46 23.00
CA LEU A 55 -33.42 14.52 22.91
C LEU A 55 -33.08 14.20 21.45
N PHE A 56 -34.08 13.99 20.60
CA PHE A 56 -33.91 13.77 19.17
C PHE A 56 -33.19 14.95 18.51
N ASP A 57 -33.66 16.18 18.72
CA ASP A 57 -33.06 17.39 18.14
C ASP A 57 -31.60 17.57 18.60
N ARG A 58 -31.31 17.25 19.87
CA ARG A 58 -29.95 17.28 20.42
C ARG A 58 -29.04 16.24 19.74
N ARG A 59 -29.49 14.99 19.63
CA ARG A 59 -28.71 13.91 18.99
C ARG A 59 -28.48 14.19 17.51
N LEU A 60 -29.46 14.75 16.81
CA LEU A 60 -29.32 15.16 15.42
C LEU A 60 -28.25 16.25 15.27
N LYS A 61 -28.25 17.25 16.16
CA LYS A 61 -27.21 18.29 16.19
C LYS A 61 -25.82 17.72 16.49
N GLU A 62 -25.71 16.80 17.45
CA GLU A 62 -24.45 16.12 17.78
C GLU A 62 -23.92 15.31 16.59
N ALA A 63 -24.78 14.54 15.92
CA ALA A 63 -24.41 13.80 14.71
C ALA A 63 -23.90 14.71 13.60
N ARG A 64 -24.52 15.89 13.41
CA ARG A 64 -24.06 16.86 12.42
C ARG A 64 -22.69 17.41 12.76
N LEU A 65 -22.48 17.84 14.01
CA LEU A 65 -21.18 18.33 14.46
C LEU A 65 -20.07 17.29 14.31
N LEU A 66 -20.39 16.00 14.53
CA LEU A 66 -19.45 14.90 14.31
C LEU A 66 -19.08 14.75 12.84
N LEU A 67 -20.07 14.77 11.92
CA LEU A 67 -19.79 14.69 10.47
C LEU A 67 -19.02 15.92 9.97
N GLU A 68 -19.35 17.12 10.43
CA GLU A 68 -18.61 18.35 10.11
C GLU A 68 -17.15 18.25 10.58
N ALA A 69 -16.90 17.79 11.81
CA ALA A 69 -15.55 17.60 12.32
C ALA A 69 -14.75 16.53 11.54
N LEU A 70 -15.39 15.42 11.17
CA LEU A 70 -14.79 14.39 10.33
C LEU A 70 -14.44 14.96 8.95
N ARG A 71 -15.37 15.68 8.31
CA ARG A 71 -15.19 16.32 7.02
C ARG A 71 -13.97 17.25 7.04
N ASP A 72 -13.91 18.15 8.01
CA ASP A 72 -12.83 19.13 8.15
C ASP A 72 -11.49 18.46 8.44
N GLY A 73 -11.48 17.40 9.26
CA GLY A 73 -10.30 16.60 9.54
C GLY A 73 -9.74 15.93 8.28
N TYR A 74 -10.60 15.25 7.51
CA TYR A 74 -10.19 14.58 6.28
C TYR A 74 -9.83 15.56 5.16
N GLU A 75 -10.55 16.67 5.01
CA GLU A 75 -10.22 17.73 4.03
C GLU A 75 -8.83 18.30 4.32
N LYS A 76 -8.54 18.60 5.58
CA LYS A 76 -7.23 19.08 6.02
C LYS A 76 -6.12 18.05 5.78
N ALA A 77 -6.38 16.76 6.05
CA ALA A 77 -5.41 15.70 5.81
C ALA A 77 -5.14 15.49 4.32
N GLY A 78 -6.19 15.48 3.49
CA GLY A 78 -6.10 15.38 2.03
C GLY A 78 -5.31 16.54 1.43
N GLY A 79 -5.65 17.78 1.79
CA GLY A 79 -4.93 18.97 1.33
C GLY A 79 -3.45 18.97 1.70
N ALA A 80 -3.11 18.50 2.90
CA ALA A 80 -1.71 18.40 3.34
C ALA A 80 -0.86 17.43 2.49
N LEU A 81 -1.48 16.36 1.99
CA LEU A 81 -0.82 15.39 1.11
C LEU A 81 -0.78 15.90 -0.34
N ASP A 82 -1.86 16.54 -0.83
CA ASP A 82 -1.89 17.20 -2.13
C ASP A 82 -0.77 18.24 -2.27
N ASP A 83 -0.48 19.01 -1.21
CA ASP A 83 0.63 19.96 -1.20
C ASP A 83 2.01 19.28 -1.15
N TYR A 84 2.10 18.08 -0.57
CA TYR A 84 3.37 17.36 -0.42
C TYR A 84 3.81 16.69 -1.74
N VAL A 85 2.88 16.19 -2.54
CA VAL A 85 3.16 15.47 -3.78
C VAL A 85 3.99 16.31 -4.77
N PRO A 86 3.64 17.58 -5.08
CA PRO A 86 4.47 18.46 -5.92
C PRO A 86 5.88 18.68 -5.36
N ALA A 87 6.01 18.81 -4.03
CA ALA A 87 7.31 18.99 -3.38
C ALA A 87 8.18 17.74 -3.51
N GLN A 88 7.61 16.54 -3.34
CA GLN A 88 8.33 15.29 -3.59
C GLN A 88 8.78 15.18 -5.05
N ASN A 89 7.89 15.49 -6.00
CA ASN A 89 8.21 15.50 -7.43
C ASN A 89 9.33 16.50 -7.76
N GLN A 90 9.29 17.70 -7.17
CA GLN A 90 10.35 18.69 -7.34
C GLN A 90 11.68 18.23 -6.74
N ALA A 91 11.67 17.68 -5.53
CA ALA A 91 12.86 17.14 -4.89
C ALA A 91 13.49 16.02 -5.74
N LYS A 92 12.69 15.10 -6.28
CA LYS A 92 13.17 14.05 -7.20
C LYS A 92 13.82 14.62 -8.46
N ARG A 93 13.22 15.66 -9.07
CA ARG A 93 13.83 16.35 -10.22
C ARG A 93 15.18 16.97 -9.87
N LEU A 94 15.28 17.64 -8.70
CA LEU A 94 16.53 18.22 -8.23
C LEU A 94 17.61 17.15 -8.01
N VAL A 95 17.28 16.00 -7.42
CA VAL A 95 18.22 14.88 -7.28
C VAL A 95 18.67 14.37 -8.65
N ALA A 96 17.75 14.21 -9.60
CA ALA A 96 18.10 13.75 -10.95
C ALA A 96 19.08 14.71 -11.66
N GLU A 97 18.91 16.03 -11.53
CA GLU A 97 19.88 17.00 -12.04
C GLU A 97 21.22 16.93 -11.28
N GLY A 98 21.20 16.80 -9.96
CA GLY A 98 22.40 16.59 -9.16
C GLY A 98 23.19 15.36 -9.59
N VAL A 99 22.52 14.24 -9.86
CA VAL A 99 23.14 13.00 -10.36
C VAL A 99 23.77 13.19 -11.74
N ARG A 100 23.14 13.95 -12.65
CA ARG A 100 23.72 14.28 -13.96
C ARG A 100 25.00 15.10 -13.80
N VAL A 101 24.99 16.11 -12.93
CA VAL A 101 26.17 16.94 -12.65
C VAL A 101 27.27 16.13 -11.98
N GLU A 102 26.95 15.29 -11.00
CA GLU A 102 27.91 14.40 -10.34
C GLU A 102 28.50 13.37 -11.31
N THR A 103 27.72 12.88 -12.28
CA THR A 103 28.24 12.01 -13.36
C THR A 103 29.25 12.75 -14.24
N ALA A 104 28.96 14.02 -14.59
CA ALA A 104 29.91 14.85 -15.32
C ALA A 104 31.20 15.09 -14.52
N LEU A 105 31.09 15.29 -13.21
CA LEU A 105 32.24 15.37 -12.29
C LEU A 105 33.05 14.06 -12.31
N GLY A 106 32.39 12.91 -12.18
CA GLY A 106 33.06 11.60 -12.24
C GLY A 106 33.79 11.36 -13.56
N ASN A 107 33.22 11.78 -14.69
CA ASN A 107 33.88 11.71 -16.00
C ASN A 107 35.13 12.60 -16.09
N LEU A 108 35.13 13.74 -15.40
CA LEU A 108 36.27 14.65 -15.33
C LEU A 108 37.37 14.08 -14.43
N ILE A 109 37.01 13.55 -13.26
CA ILE A 109 37.96 12.89 -12.33
C ILE A 109 38.62 11.69 -12.98
N ARG A 110 37.89 10.90 -13.78
CA ARG A 110 38.42 9.71 -14.47
C ARG A 110 39.64 9.98 -15.35
N GLN A 111 39.85 11.23 -15.77
CA GLN A 111 41.03 11.62 -16.55
C GLN A 111 42.32 11.61 -15.72
N ILE A 112 42.20 11.72 -14.39
CA ILE A 112 43.32 11.83 -13.45
C ILE A 112 43.40 10.68 -12.45
N GLU A 113 42.27 10.06 -12.08
CA GLU A 113 42.18 9.06 -11.01
C GLU A 113 40.85 8.29 -11.14
N ASP A 114 40.74 7.08 -10.59
CA ASP A 114 39.46 6.37 -10.54
C ASP A 114 38.44 7.12 -9.63
N PRO A 115 37.28 7.57 -10.18
CA PRO A 115 36.28 8.28 -9.40
C PRO A 115 35.55 7.41 -8.36
N GLY A 116 35.58 6.08 -8.51
CA GLY A 116 34.78 5.15 -7.69
C GLY A 116 33.27 5.40 -7.79
N ASP A 117 32.53 4.94 -6.77
CA ASP A 117 31.05 4.99 -6.73
C ASP A 117 30.47 6.33 -6.22
N GLU A 118 31.28 7.17 -5.59
CA GLU A 118 30.86 8.48 -5.05
C GLU A 118 31.83 9.60 -5.51
N PRO A 119 31.71 10.06 -6.78
CA PRO A 119 32.64 11.02 -7.38
C PRO A 119 32.79 12.31 -6.59
N MET A 120 31.71 12.82 -5.97
CA MET A 120 31.80 14.01 -5.12
C MET A 120 32.68 13.80 -3.89
N LYS A 121 32.55 12.67 -3.20
CA LYS A 121 33.39 12.40 -2.02
C LYS A 121 34.85 12.21 -2.44
N LYS A 122 35.08 11.45 -3.52
CA LYS A 122 36.42 11.29 -4.09
C LYS A 122 37.05 12.65 -4.44
N TRP A 123 36.33 13.54 -5.12
CA TRP A 123 36.83 14.90 -5.40
C TRP A 123 37.14 15.69 -4.13
N ASN A 124 36.25 15.59 -3.13
CA ASN A 124 36.43 16.29 -1.87
C ASN A 124 37.68 15.83 -1.11
N ASP A 125 38.01 14.54 -1.19
CA ASP A 125 39.22 13.98 -0.58
C ASP A 125 40.48 14.39 -1.35
N LEU A 126 40.45 14.32 -2.69
CA LEU A 126 41.57 14.72 -3.56
C LEU A 126 41.93 16.19 -3.37
N ARG A 127 40.94 17.09 -3.35
CA ARG A 127 41.16 18.53 -3.14
C ARG A 127 41.55 18.90 -1.71
N GLY A 128 41.25 18.03 -0.74
CA GLY A 128 41.68 18.18 0.64
C GLY A 128 43.10 17.70 0.92
N THR A 129 43.71 16.96 -0.02
CA THR A 129 45.06 16.39 0.14
C THR A 129 46.14 17.42 -0.23
N GLN A 130 47.00 17.80 0.72
CA GLN A 130 48.11 18.73 0.47
C GLN A 130 49.09 18.14 -0.57
N GLY A 131 49.40 18.91 -1.62
CA GLY A 131 50.40 18.56 -2.64
C GLY A 131 49.94 17.61 -3.75
N PHE A 132 48.69 17.11 -3.72
CA PHE A 132 48.16 16.20 -4.76
C PHE A 132 48.23 16.83 -6.16
N PHE A 133 47.80 18.08 -6.30
CA PHE A 133 47.80 18.77 -7.60
C PHE A 133 49.17 19.35 -7.99
N ASP A 134 50.02 19.67 -7.01
CA ASP A 134 51.40 20.10 -7.29
C ASP A 134 52.22 18.95 -7.89
N TRP A 135 52.03 17.72 -7.37
CA TRP A 135 52.66 16.51 -7.91
C TRP A 135 52.23 16.17 -9.35
N ILE A 136 50.95 16.35 -9.70
CA ILE A 136 50.46 16.13 -11.09
C ILE A 136 50.97 17.23 -12.03
N GLY A 137 51.04 18.48 -11.56
CA GLY A 137 51.57 19.61 -12.32
C GLY A 137 53.04 19.44 -12.73
N GLU A 138 53.86 18.81 -11.88
CA GLU A 138 55.29 18.53 -12.14
C GLU A 138 55.54 17.50 -13.27
N LEU A 139 54.55 16.73 -13.70
CA LEU A 139 54.64 15.76 -14.81
C LEU A 139 54.45 16.39 -16.21
N GLY A 140 54.34 17.72 -16.31
CA GLY A 140 54.33 18.46 -17.58
C GLY A 140 52.94 18.84 -18.14
N GLN A 141 51.88 18.79 -17.31
CA GLN A 141 50.50 19.10 -17.70
C GLN A 141 49.81 20.19 -16.85
N GLY A 142 50.57 21.06 -16.17
CA GLY A 142 50.05 22.04 -15.19
C GLY A 142 48.82 22.86 -15.62
N ASP A 143 48.81 23.42 -16.84
CA ASP A 143 47.70 24.22 -17.36
C ASP A 143 46.40 23.41 -17.60
N GLU A 144 46.52 22.11 -17.89
CA GLU A 144 45.36 21.22 -18.07
C GLU A 144 44.80 20.78 -16.72
N VAL A 145 45.68 20.51 -15.74
CA VAL A 145 45.32 20.14 -14.38
C VAL A 145 44.54 21.26 -13.67
N ASP A 146 44.97 22.52 -13.84
CA ASP A 146 44.27 23.67 -13.26
C ASP A 146 42.88 23.90 -13.86
N LYS A 147 42.72 23.66 -15.17
CA LYS A 147 41.41 23.73 -15.85
C LYS A 147 40.47 22.63 -15.37
N ILE A 148 40.99 21.40 -15.25
CA ILE A 148 40.26 20.25 -14.72
C ILE A 148 39.81 20.55 -13.29
N ARG A 149 40.70 21.08 -12.44
CA ARG A 149 40.37 21.46 -11.06
C ARG A 149 39.26 22.50 -10.99
N ALA A 150 39.39 23.62 -11.71
CA ALA A 150 38.38 24.67 -11.71
C ALA A 150 37.02 24.19 -12.25
N GLN A 151 37.01 23.28 -13.23
CA GLN A 151 35.77 22.69 -13.74
C GLN A 151 35.17 21.68 -12.75
N ALA A 152 35.99 20.85 -12.11
CA ALA A 152 35.56 19.87 -11.13
C ALA A 152 35.00 20.55 -9.87
N ASP A 153 35.64 21.61 -9.36
CA ASP A 153 35.11 22.40 -8.24
C ASP A 153 33.75 23.01 -8.58
N ARG A 154 33.58 23.56 -9.80
CA ARG A 154 32.27 24.07 -10.25
C ARG A 154 31.19 22.99 -10.31
N LEU A 155 31.52 21.81 -10.85
CA LEU A 155 30.57 20.70 -10.92
C LEU A 155 30.24 20.16 -9.52
N PHE A 156 31.23 20.09 -8.63
CA PHE A 156 31.06 19.71 -7.24
C PHE A 156 30.10 20.66 -6.51
N ASP A 157 30.34 21.97 -6.60
CA ASP A 157 29.49 22.98 -5.96
C ASP A 157 28.06 22.95 -6.53
N GLN A 158 27.91 22.78 -7.85
CA GLN A 158 26.60 22.65 -8.49
C GLN A 158 25.84 21.40 -8.03
N ALA A 159 26.50 20.24 -7.99
CA ALA A 159 25.88 19.00 -7.52
C ALA A 159 25.48 19.12 -6.03
N SER A 160 26.34 19.71 -5.20
CA SER A 160 26.03 19.97 -3.79
C SER A 160 24.82 20.91 -3.65
N ASP A 161 24.71 21.97 -4.46
CA ASP A 161 23.54 22.87 -4.44
C ASP A 161 22.24 22.13 -4.79
N TYR A 162 22.25 21.30 -5.84
CA TYR A 162 21.09 20.50 -6.21
C TYR A 162 20.64 19.57 -5.09
N TYR A 163 21.58 18.87 -4.44
CA TYR A 163 21.29 17.98 -3.32
C TYR A 163 20.81 18.73 -2.07
N GLU A 164 21.38 19.88 -1.75
CA GLU A 164 20.91 20.73 -0.64
C GLU A 164 19.49 21.25 -0.87
N ARG A 165 19.20 21.71 -2.09
CA ARG A 165 17.86 22.18 -2.46
C ARG A 165 16.84 21.05 -2.44
N ALA A 166 17.20 19.87 -2.96
CA ALA A 166 16.33 18.69 -2.89
C ALA A 166 15.97 18.34 -1.45
N LYS A 167 16.99 18.27 -0.58
CA LYS A 167 16.81 17.99 0.85
C LYS A 167 15.95 19.04 1.54
N ARG A 168 16.17 20.32 1.26
CA ARG A 168 15.39 21.42 1.83
C ARG A 168 13.93 21.37 1.38
N THR A 169 13.68 21.29 0.07
CA THR A 169 12.34 21.18 -0.50
C THR A 169 11.56 20.01 0.09
N GLU A 170 12.17 18.83 0.18
CA GLU A 170 11.50 17.66 0.75
C GLU A 170 11.26 17.81 2.26
N SER A 171 12.26 18.21 3.04
CA SER A 171 12.16 18.22 4.50
C SER A 171 11.25 19.32 5.05
N GLU A 172 11.22 20.49 4.42
CA GLU A 172 10.30 21.58 4.78
C GLU A 172 8.85 21.16 4.51
N ALA A 173 8.58 20.62 3.32
CA ALA A 173 7.25 20.13 2.96
C ALA A 173 6.80 18.99 3.87
N ARG A 174 7.64 17.99 4.10
CA ARG A 174 7.35 16.87 5.03
C ARG A 174 7.01 17.39 6.43
N SER A 175 7.79 18.34 6.95
CA SER A 175 7.56 18.89 8.29
C SER A 175 6.25 19.67 8.39
N LEU A 176 5.83 20.33 7.32
CA LEU A 176 4.52 20.98 7.26
C LEU A 176 3.40 19.93 7.20
N THR A 177 3.51 18.96 6.28
CA THR A 177 2.52 17.89 6.11
C THR A 177 2.30 17.10 7.39
N VAL A 178 3.37 16.67 8.08
CA VAL A 178 3.26 15.93 9.36
C VAL A 178 2.51 16.75 10.41
N ARG A 179 2.85 18.03 10.60
CA ARG A 179 2.15 18.90 11.56
C ARG A 179 0.68 19.10 11.20
N THR A 180 0.37 19.23 9.90
CA THR A 180 -1.01 19.37 9.44
C THR A 180 -1.80 18.08 9.65
N LEU A 181 -1.20 16.91 9.40
CA LEU A 181 -1.81 15.60 9.67
C LEU A 181 -2.04 15.37 11.17
N GLU A 182 -1.08 15.73 12.04
CA GLU A 182 -1.25 15.67 13.50
C GLU A 182 -2.42 16.54 13.95
N SER A 183 -2.51 17.76 13.41
CA SER A 183 -3.62 18.66 13.73
C SER A 183 -4.95 18.19 13.14
N ALA A 184 -4.96 17.58 11.95
CA ALA A 184 -6.15 16.96 11.38
C ALA A 184 -6.65 15.80 12.24
N ARG A 185 -5.73 14.93 12.68
CA ARG A 185 -6.03 13.81 13.59
C ARG A 185 -6.59 14.29 14.92
N ALA A 186 -6.06 15.37 15.47
CA ALA A 186 -6.55 15.96 16.73
C ALA A 186 -7.98 16.51 16.63
N ASN A 187 -8.47 16.81 15.41
CA ASN A 187 -9.84 17.23 15.17
C ASN A 187 -10.81 16.05 15.01
N LEU A 188 -10.32 14.83 14.80
CA LEU A 188 -11.19 13.68 14.62
C LEU A 188 -11.86 13.32 15.95
N PRO A 189 -13.19 13.15 15.97
CA PRO A 189 -13.88 12.67 17.16
C PRO A 189 -13.43 11.25 17.51
N ASP A 190 -13.31 10.93 18.80
CA ASP A 190 -13.09 9.57 19.26
C ASP A 190 -14.30 8.71 18.87
N PHE A 191 -14.12 7.87 17.84
CA PHE A 191 -15.19 7.07 17.28
C PHE A 191 -14.83 5.58 17.29
N LEU A 192 -15.65 4.77 17.97
CA LEU A 192 -15.51 3.32 18.02
C LEU A 192 -16.32 2.63 16.91
N ALA A 193 -16.20 3.13 15.67
CA ALA A 193 -16.92 2.59 14.50
C ALA A 193 -16.71 1.08 14.32
N ASN A 194 -15.47 0.64 14.55
CA ASN A 194 -15.02 -0.72 14.33
C ASN A 194 -14.92 -1.48 15.66
N SER A 195 -15.94 -1.36 16.51
CA SER A 195 -16.05 -2.11 17.76
C SER A 195 -17.08 -3.23 17.66
N SER A 196 -16.89 -4.28 18.46
CA SER A 196 -17.90 -5.33 18.63
C SER A 196 -19.25 -4.78 19.07
N ASN A 197 -19.26 -3.71 19.86
CA ASN A 197 -20.47 -3.00 20.26
C ASN A 197 -21.18 -2.34 19.07
N ALA A 198 -20.44 -1.65 18.19
CA ALA A 198 -21.01 -1.06 16.98
C ALA A 198 -21.59 -2.13 16.05
N GLN A 199 -20.88 -3.25 15.86
CA GLN A 199 -21.37 -4.39 15.09
C GLN A 199 -22.63 -5.01 15.70
N ALA A 200 -22.68 -5.18 17.02
CA ALA A 200 -23.84 -5.70 17.72
C ALA A 200 -25.07 -4.77 17.56
N ILE A 201 -24.87 -3.45 17.56
CA ILE A 201 -25.94 -2.47 17.30
C ILE A 201 -26.43 -2.59 15.86
N ILE A 202 -25.53 -2.62 14.87
CA ILE A 202 -25.89 -2.74 13.45
C ILE A 202 -26.66 -4.06 13.21
N ALA A 203 -26.15 -5.18 13.75
CA ALA A 203 -26.79 -6.49 13.59
C ALA A 203 -28.12 -6.59 14.36
N GLY A 204 -28.24 -5.92 15.50
CA GLY A 204 -29.45 -5.94 16.33
C GLY A 204 -30.57 -5.01 15.86
N VAL A 205 -30.30 -4.15 14.86
CA VAL A 205 -31.28 -3.17 14.35
C VAL A 205 -31.51 -3.44 12.86
N PRO A 206 -32.59 -4.14 12.49
CA PRO A 206 -32.86 -4.53 11.10
C PRO A 206 -32.85 -3.36 10.10
N GLY A 207 -33.32 -2.17 10.53
CA GLY A 207 -33.30 -0.97 9.70
C GLY A 207 -31.90 -0.47 9.36
N LEU A 208 -30.92 -0.66 10.25
CA LEU A 208 -29.53 -0.22 10.00
C LEU A 208 -28.82 -1.10 8.98
N GLN A 209 -29.16 -2.39 8.88
CA GLN A 209 -28.54 -3.27 7.88
C GLN A 209 -28.91 -2.86 6.45
N GLU A 210 -30.18 -2.51 6.23
CA GLU A 210 -30.64 -1.97 4.95
C GLU A 210 -29.99 -0.63 4.65
N GLU A 211 -29.90 0.28 5.64
CA GLU A 211 -29.22 1.56 5.47
C GLU A 211 -27.73 1.40 5.11
N VAL A 212 -27.03 0.44 5.73
CA VAL A 212 -25.63 0.11 5.38
C VAL A 212 -25.55 -0.39 3.93
N TYR A 213 -26.46 -1.25 3.50
CA TYR A 213 -26.51 -1.72 2.12
C TYR A 213 -26.78 -0.59 1.11
N GLN A 214 -27.70 0.33 1.43
CA GLN A 214 -27.96 1.49 0.58
C GLN A 214 -26.77 2.47 0.56
N ALA A 215 -26.14 2.72 1.72
CA ALA A 215 -24.96 3.57 1.82
C ALA A 215 -23.77 3.00 1.03
N ALA A 216 -23.64 1.67 0.94
CA ALA A 216 -22.60 1.01 0.15
C ALA A 216 -22.70 1.31 -1.37
N LYS A 217 -23.87 1.79 -1.85
CA LYS A 217 -24.07 2.20 -3.24
C LYS A 217 -23.62 3.62 -3.54
N ASP A 218 -23.22 4.41 -2.54
CA ASP A 218 -22.61 5.72 -2.79
C ASP A 218 -21.30 5.50 -3.56
N PRO A 219 -21.07 6.19 -4.69
CA PRO A 219 -19.85 6.01 -5.49
C PRO A 219 -18.56 6.36 -4.73
N ASN A 220 -18.65 7.10 -3.62
CA ASN A 220 -17.52 7.44 -2.75
C ASN A 220 -17.35 6.46 -1.59
N ALA A 221 -18.30 5.55 -1.33
CA ALA A 221 -18.16 4.54 -0.29
C ALA A 221 -17.00 3.57 -0.56
N ARG A 222 -16.64 3.43 -1.85
CA ARG A 222 -15.65 2.46 -2.33
C ARG A 222 -14.50 3.14 -3.08
N ARG A 223 -13.30 2.57 -2.99
CA ARG A 223 -12.12 3.09 -3.72
C ARG A 223 -12.23 2.72 -5.21
N PRO A 224 -11.87 3.59 -6.16
CA PRO A 224 -11.84 3.22 -7.58
C PRO A 224 -10.86 2.05 -7.84
N GLY A 225 -11.22 1.14 -8.75
CA GLY A 225 -10.38 -0.03 -9.09
C GLY A 225 -8.96 0.34 -9.54
N ALA A 226 -8.80 1.44 -10.28
CA ALA A 226 -7.49 1.95 -10.69
C ALA A 226 -6.59 2.36 -9.50
N ILE A 227 -7.17 2.85 -8.40
CA ILE A 227 -6.42 3.18 -7.17
C ILE A 227 -6.00 1.90 -6.46
N ILE A 228 -6.90 0.92 -6.37
CA ILE A 228 -6.60 -0.41 -5.82
C ILE A 228 -5.45 -1.06 -6.61
N MET A 229 -5.53 -1.05 -7.95
CA MET A 229 -4.48 -1.58 -8.82
C MET A 229 -3.11 -0.94 -8.56
N GLY A 230 -3.06 0.36 -8.31
CA GLY A 230 -1.80 1.07 -8.08
C GLY A 230 -1.17 0.81 -6.71
N GLU A 231 -1.97 0.53 -5.68
CA GLU A 231 -1.50 0.31 -4.31
C GLU A 231 -1.15 -1.16 -4.03
N TYR A 232 -1.96 -2.07 -4.55
CA TYR A 232 -1.85 -3.50 -4.31
C TYR A 232 -0.91 -4.12 -5.34
N GLN A 233 0.37 -3.77 -5.26
CA GLN A 233 1.43 -4.37 -6.08
C GLN A 233 2.62 -4.79 -5.21
N VAL A 234 3.25 -5.93 -5.52
CA VAL A 234 4.40 -6.44 -4.76
C VAL A 234 5.61 -6.65 -5.67
N ALA A 235 6.80 -6.37 -5.16
CA ALA A 235 8.01 -6.51 -5.95
C ALA A 235 8.30 -7.98 -6.25
N ASP A 236 8.54 -8.28 -7.52
CA ASP A 236 8.89 -9.62 -8.01
C ASP A 236 9.99 -10.28 -7.18
N ASP A 237 9.80 -11.57 -6.87
CA ASP A 237 10.86 -12.44 -6.36
C ASP A 237 11.32 -13.40 -7.47
N PRO A 238 12.37 -13.06 -8.22
CA PRO A 238 12.82 -13.86 -9.35
C PRO A 238 13.50 -15.17 -8.93
N ARG A 239 13.84 -15.33 -7.64
CA ARG A 239 14.53 -16.53 -7.17
C ARG A 239 13.52 -17.60 -6.83
N LYS A 240 13.72 -18.78 -7.41
CA LYS A 240 12.92 -19.97 -7.11
C LYS A 240 13.69 -20.91 -6.19
N GLU A 241 12.98 -21.54 -5.27
CA GLU A 241 13.50 -22.54 -4.33
C GLU A 241 12.58 -23.76 -4.29
N LEU A 242 13.18 -24.95 -4.15
CA LEU A 242 12.44 -26.18 -3.91
C LEU A 242 12.11 -26.33 -2.43
N PHE A 243 10.83 -26.54 -2.11
CA PHE A 243 10.34 -26.76 -0.75
C PHE A 243 9.43 -28.00 -0.68
N PRO A 244 9.45 -28.82 0.39
CA PRO A 244 10.29 -28.69 1.57
C PRO A 244 11.76 -29.05 1.30
N GLY A 245 12.67 -28.60 2.17
CA GLY A 245 14.07 -29.04 2.13
C GLY A 245 14.26 -30.46 2.67
N ALA A 246 15.45 -31.03 2.48
CA ALA A 246 15.81 -32.29 3.16
C ALA A 246 15.83 -32.10 4.69
N PRO A 247 15.39 -33.10 5.50
CA PRO A 247 15.00 -34.45 5.09
C PRO A 247 13.53 -34.61 4.70
N LEU A 248 12.68 -33.58 4.83
CA LEU A 248 11.24 -33.71 4.53
C LEU A 248 10.96 -34.05 3.06
N SER A 249 11.73 -33.50 2.14
CA SER A 249 11.61 -33.81 0.70
C SER A 249 11.85 -35.28 0.35
N TRP A 250 12.41 -36.07 1.26
CA TRP A 250 12.53 -37.52 1.06
C TRP A 250 11.19 -38.26 1.22
N PHE A 251 10.20 -37.60 1.81
CA PHE A 251 8.89 -38.18 2.12
C PHE A 251 7.71 -37.38 1.53
N VAL A 252 7.96 -36.16 1.03
CA VAL A 252 6.95 -35.24 0.48
C VAL A 252 7.46 -34.65 -0.83
N GLU A 253 6.59 -34.57 -1.83
CA GLU A 253 6.91 -33.98 -3.14
C GLU A 253 7.34 -32.53 -2.99
N GLN A 254 8.46 -32.17 -3.63
CA GLN A 254 8.95 -30.79 -3.63
C GLN A 254 8.18 -29.96 -4.65
N ARG A 255 7.85 -28.73 -4.27
CA ARG A 255 7.29 -27.71 -5.15
C ARG A 255 8.28 -26.58 -5.33
N GLU A 256 8.28 -26.00 -6.52
CA GLU A 256 9.06 -24.80 -6.83
C GLU A 256 8.27 -23.57 -6.39
N LEU A 257 8.81 -22.84 -5.42
CA LEU A 257 8.19 -21.65 -4.81
C LEU A 257 9.12 -20.45 -5.00
N THR A 258 8.62 -19.23 -4.74
CA THR A 258 9.54 -18.08 -4.60
C THR A 258 10.43 -18.28 -3.37
N ALA A 259 11.64 -17.71 -3.38
CA ALA A 259 12.56 -17.81 -2.25
C ALA A 259 11.94 -17.24 -0.97
N SER A 260 11.18 -16.16 -1.09
CA SER A 260 10.46 -15.52 0.01
C SER A 260 9.33 -16.39 0.54
N GLU A 261 8.55 -17.03 -0.34
CA GLU A 261 7.49 -17.97 0.05
C GLU A 261 8.07 -19.20 0.77
N ALA A 262 9.13 -19.80 0.23
CA ALA A 262 9.84 -20.91 0.86
C ALA A 262 10.41 -20.55 2.24
N ALA A 263 10.91 -19.31 2.42
CA ALA A 263 11.37 -18.83 3.71
C ALA A 263 10.26 -18.76 4.76
N LEU A 264 9.05 -18.37 4.37
CA LEU A 264 7.89 -18.26 5.28
C LEU A 264 7.29 -19.62 5.63
N LEU A 265 7.31 -20.59 4.70
CA LEU A 265 6.96 -21.97 5.00
C LEU A 265 8.00 -22.64 5.92
N ARG A 266 9.28 -22.30 5.80
CA ARG A 266 10.30 -22.70 6.79
C ARG A 266 10.01 -22.10 8.16
N GLU A 267 9.69 -20.80 8.25
CA GLU A 267 9.28 -20.18 9.53
C GLU A 267 8.06 -20.89 10.14
N LEU A 268 7.07 -21.26 9.32
CA LEU A 268 5.89 -22.00 9.75
C LEU A 268 6.27 -23.40 10.27
N GLN A 269 7.10 -24.12 9.52
CA GLN A 269 7.62 -25.44 9.90
C GLN A 269 8.43 -25.38 11.19
N ASP A 270 9.29 -24.37 11.38
CA ASP A 270 10.10 -24.22 12.58
C ASP A 270 9.23 -23.94 13.81
N LYS A 271 8.14 -23.17 13.64
CA LYS A 271 7.25 -22.79 14.74
C LYS A 271 6.24 -23.87 15.11
N TYR A 272 5.66 -24.55 14.13
CA TYR A 272 4.51 -25.47 14.32
C TYR A 272 4.80 -26.91 13.88
N GLY A 273 6.00 -27.18 13.36
CA GLY A 273 6.39 -28.49 12.85
C GLY A 273 5.61 -28.90 11.60
N VAL A 274 5.67 -30.20 11.30
CA VAL A 274 4.96 -30.80 10.16
C VAL A 274 3.44 -30.72 10.26
N LEU A 275 2.91 -30.61 11.49
CA LEU A 275 1.47 -30.41 11.72
C LEU A 275 1.01 -29.04 11.21
N GLY A 276 1.84 -28.00 11.37
CA GLY A 276 1.56 -26.68 10.80
C GLY A 276 1.52 -26.70 9.27
N LEU A 277 2.47 -27.37 8.62
CA LEU A 277 2.48 -27.53 7.16
C LEU A 277 1.27 -28.32 6.66
N LYS A 278 0.90 -29.40 7.37
CA LYS A 278 -0.31 -30.17 7.05
C LYS A 278 -1.56 -29.29 7.20
N LYS A 279 -1.68 -28.54 8.28
CA LYS A 279 -2.81 -27.65 8.53
C LYS A 279 -2.90 -26.54 7.48
N PHE A 280 -1.78 -25.98 7.06
CA PHE A 280 -1.69 -25.02 5.96
C PHE A 280 -2.23 -25.62 4.65
N GLN A 281 -1.82 -26.85 4.30
CA GLN A 281 -2.33 -27.55 3.13
C GLN A 281 -3.83 -27.87 3.24
N GLU A 282 -4.30 -28.33 4.40
CA GLU A 282 -5.73 -28.57 4.66
C GLU A 282 -6.56 -27.29 4.47
N ILE A 283 -6.07 -26.14 4.95
CA ILE A 283 -6.73 -24.84 4.77
C ILE A 283 -6.75 -24.41 3.29
N HIS A 284 -5.67 -24.68 2.55
CA HIS A 284 -5.63 -24.44 1.10
C HIS A 284 -6.70 -25.27 0.39
N ASP A 285 -6.71 -26.59 0.58
CA ASP A 285 -7.63 -27.50 -0.11
C ASP A 285 -9.11 -27.21 0.27
N GLU A 286 -9.36 -26.89 1.55
CA GLU A 286 -10.66 -26.42 2.05
C GLU A 286 -11.12 -25.15 1.31
N ALA A 287 -10.23 -24.20 1.05
CA ALA A 287 -10.60 -22.94 0.38
C ALA A 287 -11.01 -23.15 -1.08
N PHE A 288 -10.32 -24.02 -1.82
CA PHE A 288 -10.72 -24.41 -3.17
C PHE A 288 -12.07 -25.11 -3.17
N GLU A 289 -12.26 -26.11 -2.31
CA GLU A 289 -13.50 -26.87 -2.25
C GLU A 289 -14.71 -25.97 -1.91
N VAL A 290 -14.57 -25.10 -0.92
CA VAL A 290 -15.65 -24.21 -0.48
C VAL A 290 -15.94 -23.13 -1.54
N ALA A 291 -14.93 -22.65 -2.26
CA ALA A 291 -15.12 -21.72 -3.37
C ALA A 291 -15.96 -22.36 -4.48
N ASP A 292 -15.62 -23.58 -4.90
CA ASP A 292 -16.36 -24.33 -5.92
C ASP A 292 -17.81 -24.63 -5.52
N GLN A 293 -18.06 -24.86 -4.24
CA GLN A 293 -19.41 -25.05 -3.72
C GLN A 293 -20.26 -23.77 -3.73
N ARG A 294 -19.65 -22.61 -3.50
CA ARG A 294 -20.37 -21.33 -3.30
C ARG A 294 -20.46 -20.48 -4.57
N PHE A 295 -19.46 -20.57 -5.44
CA PHE A 295 -19.29 -19.80 -6.67
C PHE A 295 -18.78 -20.72 -7.78
N ALA A 296 -19.59 -21.70 -8.19
CA ALA A 296 -19.20 -22.62 -9.27
C ALA A 296 -19.04 -21.88 -10.61
N THR A 297 -17.92 -22.12 -11.28
CA THR A 297 -17.49 -21.45 -12.51
C THR A 297 -16.55 -22.38 -13.29
N PRO A 298 -16.53 -22.33 -14.64
CA PRO A 298 -15.60 -23.14 -15.42
C PRO A 298 -14.16 -22.61 -15.44
N ASP A 299 -13.94 -21.30 -15.20
CA ASP A 299 -12.63 -20.65 -15.35
C ASP A 299 -11.85 -20.56 -14.02
N GLN A 300 -12.56 -20.37 -12.91
CA GLN A 300 -12.05 -20.33 -11.52
C GLN A 300 -11.00 -19.25 -11.22
N ASN A 301 -10.60 -18.45 -12.21
CA ASN A 301 -9.57 -17.41 -12.11
C ASN A 301 -10.20 -16.05 -12.40
N ASP A 302 -9.70 -15.02 -11.72
CA ASP A 302 -10.07 -13.61 -11.91
C ASP A 302 -11.57 -13.28 -11.67
N ASP A 303 -12.34 -14.24 -11.16
CA ASP A 303 -13.79 -14.18 -10.99
C ASP A 303 -14.24 -14.24 -9.52
N HIS A 304 -15.54 -14.38 -9.28
CA HIS A 304 -16.10 -14.43 -7.93
C HIS A 304 -15.65 -15.67 -7.12
N ASN A 305 -15.34 -16.78 -7.80
CA ASN A 305 -14.77 -17.96 -7.14
C ASN A 305 -13.37 -17.62 -6.62
N ASP A 306 -12.56 -17.02 -7.48
CA ASP A 306 -11.20 -16.63 -7.14
C ASP A 306 -11.17 -15.60 -5.99
N ALA A 307 -12.00 -14.56 -6.10
CA ALA A 307 -12.14 -13.55 -5.06
C ALA A 307 -12.58 -14.15 -3.71
N PHE A 308 -13.53 -15.10 -3.73
CA PHE A 308 -13.93 -15.84 -2.53
C PHE A 308 -12.77 -16.68 -1.98
N ARG A 309 -12.07 -17.42 -2.85
CA ARG A 309 -10.99 -18.34 -2.48
C ARG A 309 -9.85 -17.61 -1.80
N HIS A 310 -9.36 -16.51 -2.38
CA HIS A 310 -8.32 -15.66 -1.81
C HIS A 310 -8.71 -15.11 -0.43
N ALA A 311 -9.91 -14.54 -0.33
CA ALA A 311 -10.42 -13.98 0.91
C ALA A 311 -10.62 -15.05 1.99
N TYR A 312 -11.20 -16.20 1.66
CA TYR A 312 -11.45 -17.27 2.62
C TYR A 312 -10.15 -17.94 3.08
N TRP A 313 -9.24 -18.23 2.15
CA TRP A 313 -7.92 -18.75 2.48
C TRP A 313 -7.18 -17.83 3.45
N ASN A 314 -7.16 -16.53 3.19
CA ASN A 314 -6.54 -15.54 4.09
C ASN A 314 -7.21 -15.45 5.45
N ALA A 315 -8.54 -15.54 5.50
CA ALA A 315 -9.28 -15.54 6.75
C ALA A 315 -8.87 -16.75 7.63
N ARG A 316 -8.77 -17.93 7.02
CA ARG A 316 -8.43 -19.19 7.71
C ARG A 316 -6.96 -19.23 8.14
N LEU A 317 -6.04 -18.79 7.28
CA LEU A 317 -4.63 -18.62 7.65
C LEU A 317 -4.47 -17.61 8.80
N THR A 318 -5.24 -16.53 8.80
CA THR A 318 -5.20 -15.52 9.87
C THR A 318 -5.66 -16.08 11.21
N GLN A 319 -6.74 -16.86 11.23
CA GLN A 319 -7.20 -17.52 12.45
C GLN A 319 -6.18 -18.52 12.99
N GLU A 320 -5.52 -19.28 12.12
CA GLU A 320 -4.61 -20.37 12.53
C GLU A 320 -3.20 -19.87 12.87
N PHE A 321 -2.64 -18.97 12.05
CA PHE A 321 -1.23 -18.60 12.09
C PHE A 321 -0.99 -17.12 12.44
N GLY A 322 -2.06 -16.31 12.51
CA GLY A 322 -2.02 -14.89 12.81
C GLY A 322 -1.89 -14.01 11.57
N GLU A 323 -2.35 -12.76 11.71
CA GLU A 323 -2.42 -11.79 10.61
C GLU A 323 -1.04 -11.43 10.04
N ASP A 324 -0.03 -11.17 10.89
CA ASP A 324 1.31 -10.76 10.44
C ASP A 324 1.96 -11.82 9.54
N TRP A 325 1.94 -13.08 9.97
CA TRP A 325 2.51 -14.17 9.19
C TRP A 325 1.72 -14.35 7.88
N THR A 326 0.39 -14.34 7.95
CA THR A 326 -0.48 -14.50 6.78
C THR A 326 -0.23 -13.42 5.74
N LYS A 327 -0.17 -12.15 6.15
CA LYS A 327 0.12 -11.03 5.25
C LYS A 327 1.47 -11.19 4.57
N ARG A 328 2.52 -11.56 5.30
CA ARG A 328 3.84 -11.79 4.69
C ARG A 328 3.81 -12.95 3.69
N PHE A 329 3.15 -14.05 4.06
CA PHE A 329 3.07 -15.24 3.23
C PHE A 329 2.36 -14.96 1.91
N THR A 330 1.18 -14.35 1.96
CA THR A 330 0.39 -14.13 0.74
C THR A 330 1.01 -13.06 -0.15
N TYR A 331 1.68 -12.03 0.40
CA TYR A 331 2.47 -11.11 -0.43
C TYR A 331 3.64 -11.83 -1.14
N ALA A 332 4.30 -12.77 -0.48
CA ALA A 332 5.36 -13.57 -1.10
C ALA A 332 4.82 -14.54 -2.15
N HIS A 333 3.61 -15.08 -1.95
CA HIS A 333 2.89 -15.91 -2.92
C HIS A 333 2.57 -15.11 -4.19
N GLU A 334 2.08 -13.87 -4.05
CA GLU A 334 1.77 -13.01 -5.20
C GLU A 334 3.01 -12.36 -5.87
N SER A 335 4.23 -12.53 -5.32
CA SER A 335 5.47 -11.94 -5.87
C SER A 335 5.98 -12.66 -7.13
N ILE A 336 5.09 -12.95 -8.07
CA ILE A 336 5.35 -13.72 -9.29
C ILE A 336 5.92 -12.79 -10.38
N PRO A 337 7.10 -13.09 -10.94
CA PRO A 337 7.68 -12.23 -11.97
C PRO A 337 6.79 -12.05 -13.19
N GLY A 338 6.51 -10.79 -13.54
CA GLY A 338 5.69 -10.44 -14.71
C GLY A 338 4.19 -10.70 -14.56
N ASN A 339 3.67 -10.81 -13.33
CA ASN A 339 2.23 -10.94 -13.10
C ASN A 339 1.46 -9.70 -13.62
N GLN A 340 0.25 -9.91 -14.13
CA GLN A 340 -0.58 -8.80 -14.61
C GLN A 340 -1.06 -7.97 -13.41
N ALA A 341 -0.94 -6.64 -13.52
CA ALA A 341 -1.18 -5.72 -12.42
C ALA A 341 -2.61 -5.83 -11.85
N ALA A 342 -3.62 -6.01 -12.70
CA ALA A 342 -4.99 -6.16 -12.25
C ALA A 342 -5.20 -7.45 -11.44
N ARG A 343 -4.63 -8.59 -11.87
CA ARG A 343 -4.68 -9.87 -11.15
C ARG A 343 -3.96 -9.80 -9.81
N GLU A 344 -2.71 -9.36 -9.81
CA GLU A 344 -1.93 -9.20 -8.56
C GLU A 344 -2.67 -8.31 -7.54
N ALA A 345 -3.27 -7.21 -8.01
CA ALA A 345 -4.04 -6.33 -7.15
C ALA A 345 -5.36 -6.94 -6.67
N MET A 346 -6.06 -7.71 -7.51
CA MET A 346 -7.26 -8.47 -7.13
C MET A 346 -6.94 -9.38 -5.95
N ASP A 347 -5.90 -10.19 -6.11
CA ASP A 347 -5.50 -11.22 -5.15
C ASP A 347 -5.06 -10.58 -3.84
N LEU A 348 -4.15 -9.60 -3.88
CA LEU A 348 -3.67 -8.89 -2.69
C LEU A 348 -4.80 -8.15 -1.95
N TYR A 349 -5.75 -7.53 -2.67
CA TYR A 349 -6.89 -6.84 -2.07
C TYR A 349 -7.84 -7.83 -1.39
N ASN A 350 -8.23 -8.89 -2.10
CA ASN A 350 -9.13 -9.91 -1.56
C ASN A 350 -8.51 -10.67 -0.39
N ASN A 351 -7.20 -10.92 -0.45
CA ASN A 351 -6.40 -11.43 0.65
C ASN A 351 -6.55 -10.53 1.90
N GLU A 352 -6.44 -9.20 1.76
CA GLU A 352 -6.63 -8.24 2.85
C GLU A 352 -8.05 -8.21 3.42
N VAL A 353 -9.06 -8.27 2.56
CA VAL A 353 -10.47 -8.38 2.98
C VAL A 353 -10.67 -9.61 3.85
N GLY A 354 -10.11 -10.75 3.45
CA GLY A 354 -10.11 -12.00 4.21
C GLY A 354 -9.51 -11.88 5.61
N ARG A 355 -8.28 -11.35 5.71
CA ARG A 355 -7.60 -11.13 7.00
C ARG A 355 -8.41 -10.22 7.91
N SER A 356 -8.95 -9.13 7.37
CA SER A 356 -9.75 -8.16 8.11
C SER A 356 -11.02 -8.78 8.70
N ILE A 357 -11.69 -9.64 7.93
CA ILE A 357 -12.88 -10.36 8.39
C ILE A 357 -12.53 -11.36 9.49
N ALA A 358 -11.40 -12.07 9.39
CA ALA A 358 -10.95 -12.97 10.45
C ALA A 358 -10.59 -12.25 11.75
N VAL A 359 -9.87 -11.12 11.68
CA VAL A 359 -9.52 -10.31 12.87
C VAL A 359 -10.78 -9.79 13.58
N ALA A 360 -11.81 -9.41 12.82
CA ALA A 360 -13.08 -8.97 13.38
C ALA A 360 -13.95 -10.13 13.92
N ASN A 361 -13.65 -11.38 13.57
CA ASN A 361 -14.42 -12.56 13.95
C ASN A 361 -13.50 -13.71 14.41
N PRO A 362 -12.68 -13.51 15.47
CA PRO A 362 -11.64 -14.47 15.84
C PRO A 362 -12.21 -15.85 16.21
N ASP A 363 -13.40 -15.89 16.81
CA ASP A 363 -14.05 -17.11 17.28
C ASP A 363 -15.03 -17.74 16.27
N ALA A 364 -15.16 -17.17 15.07
CA ALA A 364 -16.05 -17.71 14.05
C ALA A 364 -15.57 -19.09 13.57
N SER A 365 -16.52 -20.03 13.45
CA SER A 365 -16.24 -21.33 12.84
C SER A 365 -15.86 -21.18 11.35
N PRO A 366 -15.18 -22.17 10.75
CA PRO A 366 -14.89 -22.19 9.31
C PRO A 366 -16.12 -21.87 8.45
N LYS A 367 -17.28 -22.41 8.81
CA LYS A 367 -18.54 -22.20 8.08
C LYS A 367 -19.03 -20.76 8.24
N GLU A 368 -19.03 -20.22 9.45
CA GLU A 368 -19.46 -18.83 9.68
C GLU A 368 -18.52 -17.82 9.00
N LEU A 369 -17.22 -18.09 8.99
CA LEU A 369 -16.28 -17.30 8.19
C LEU A 369 -16.62 -17.39 6.71
N ALA A 370 -16.83 -18.60 6.17
CA ALA A 370 -17.19 -18.77 4.76
C ALA A 370 -18.50 -18.04 4.42
N ASP A 371 -19.49 -18.06 5.31
CA ASP A 371 -20.74 -17.30 5.15
C ASP A 371 -20.49 -15.79 5.09
N LYS A 372 -19.63 -15.26 5.98
CA LYS A 372 -19.23 -13.84 5.99
C LYS A 372 -18.42 -13.45 4.75
N ILE A 373 -17.52 -14.30 4.26
CA ILE A 373 -16.78 -14.05 3.02
C ILE A 373 -17.73 -14.08 1.82
N GLN A 374 -18.64 -15.05 1.74
CA GLN A 374 -19.64 -15.10 0.67
C GLN A 374 -20.52 -13.84 0.66
N GLU A 375 -20.93 -13.35 1.83
CA GLU A 375 -21.64 -12.09 1.96
C GLU A 375 -20.78 -10.91 1.48
N ALA A 376 -19.50 -10.87 1.87
CA ALA A 376 -18.57 -9.83 1.43
C ALA A 376 -18.42 -9.79 -0.10
N VAL A 377 -18.29 -10.94 -0.76
CA VAL A 377 -18.26 -11.04 -2.23
C VAL A 377 -19.58 -10.56 -2.83
N ARG A 378 -20.73 -10.99 -2.30
CA ARG A 378 -22.05 -10.59 -2.85
C ARG A 378 -22.38 -9.11 -2.65
N GLN A 379 -21.77 -8.47 -1.65
CA GLN A 379 -21.99 -7.06 -1.32
C GLN A 379 -20.93 -6.14 -1.93
N GLY A 380 -20.06 -6.64 -2.81
CA GLY A 380 -19.04 -5.80 -3.44
C GLY A 380 -17.97 -5.31 -2.47
N ARG A 381 -17.61 -6.12 -1.47
CA ARG A 381 -16.47 -5.83 -0.58
C ARG A 381 -15.16 -6.43 -1.10
N THR A 382 -15.23 -7.35 -2.06
CA THR A 382 -14.09 -7.87 -2.82
C THR A 382 -14.13 -7.31 -4.24
N VAL A 383 -13.01 -7.44 -4.95
CA VAL A 383 -12.89 -7.05 -6.36
C VAL A 383 -12.70 -8.28 -7.25
N VAL A 384 -13.08 -8.15 -8.51
CA VAL A 384 -12.92 -9.13 -9.59
C VAL A 384 -12.43 -8.41 -10.85
N ILE A 385 -12.09 -9.16 -11.90
CA ILE A 385 -11.72 -8.57 -13.18
C ILE A 385 -12.92 -8.58 -14.13
N GLY A 386 -13.35 -7.39 -14.53
CA GLY A 386 -14.40 -7.22 -15.52
C GLY A 386 -13.98 -7.71 -16.90
N GLY A 387 -14.94 -7.96 -17.78
CA GLY A 387 -14.68 -8.39 -19.16
C GLY A 387 -13.91 -7.37 -20.02
N ASP A 388 -13.71 -6.15 -19.53
CA ASP A 388 -12.82 -5.14 -20.11
C ASP A 388 -11.37 -5.20 -19.58
N GLY A 389 -11.07 -6.16 -18.69
CA GLY A 389 -9.76 -6.39 -18.10
C GLY A 389 -9.41 -5.46 -16.94
N GLN A 390 -10.38 -4.68 -16.44
CA GLN A 390 -10.20 -3.75 -15.32
C GLN A 390 -10.65 -4.35 -14.00
N LEU A 391 -10.13 -3.81 -12.90
CA LEU A 391 -10.59 -4.14 -11.55
C LEU A 391 -11.91 -3.44 -11.24
N ASP A 392 -12.92 -4.23 -10.89
CA ASP A 392 -14.24 -3.75 -10.47
C ASP A 392 -14.69 -4.46 -9.20
N TYR A 393 -15.66 -3.88 -8.49
CA TYR A 393 -16.24 -4.56 -7.34
C TYR A 393 -17.09 -5.75 -7.78
N SER A 394 -17.04 -6.81 -6.99
CA SER A 394 -17.74 -8.07 -7.25
C SER A 394 -19.26 -7.96 -7.40
N ASP A 395 -19.91 -6.91 -6.88
CA ASP A 395 -21.35 -6.67 -7.09
C ASP A 395 -21.67 -5.83 -8.34
N GLN A 396 -20.66 -5.31 -9.03
CA GLN A 396 -20.78 -4.52 -10.25
C GLN A 396 -20.57 -5.38 -11.52
N VAL A 397 -19.90 -6.52 -11.37
CA VAL A 397 -19.63 -7.47 -12.44
C VAL A 397 -20.45 -8.73 -12.19
N ARG A 398 -21.22 -9.17 -13.19
CA ARG A 398 -21.91 -10.46 -13.11
C ARG A 398 -20.89 -11.59 -13.33
N PRO A 399 -21.05 -12.77 -12.72
CA PRO A 399 -20.10 -13.87 -12.90
C PRO A 399 -19.83 -14.25 -14.37
N GLU A 400 -20.81 -14.09 -15.26
CA GLU A 400 -20.63 -14.34 -16.69
C GLU A 400 -19.91 -13.23 -17.47
N ASP A 401 -19.72 -12.06 -16.85
CA ASP A 401 -19.09 -10.88 -17.45
C ASP A 401 -17.66 -10.65 -16.92
N THR A 402 -17.09 -11.59 -16.16
CA THR A 402 -15.68 -11.54 -15.77
C THR A 402 -14.78 -11.88 -16.96
N GLY A 403 -13.51 -11.51 -16.88
CA GLY A 403 -12.56 -11.78 -17.97
C GLY A 403 -11.12 -11.70 -17.54
N GLU A 404 -10.24 -11.87 -18.52
CA GLU A 404 -8.80 -11.83 -18.32
C GLU A 404 -8.29 -10.40 -18.10
N PRO A 405 -7.29 -10.21 -17.24
CA PRO A 405 -6.68 -8.90 -17.00
C PRO A 405 -6.02 -8.33 -18.26
N GLU A 406 -5.99 -7.01 -18.34
CA GLU A 406 -5.13 -6.33 -19.32
C GLU A 406 -3.67 -6.80 -19.18
N ASN A 407 -2.99 -7.00 -20.32
CA ASN A 407 -1.57 -7.32 -20.34
C ASN A 407 -0.71 -6.08 -20.00
N ARG A 408 -0.70 -5.74 -18.72
CA ARG A 408 -0.05 -4.58 -18.13
C ARG A 408 0.58 -4.96 -16.80
N THR A 409 1.83 -4.59 -16.60
CA THR A 409 2.56 -4.75 -15.33
C THR A 409 2.78 -3.38 -14.68
N LEU A 410 2.81 -3.32 -13.35
CA LEU A 410 3.18 -2.12 -12.61
C LEU A 410 4.36 -2.42 -11.67
N PRO A 411 5.15 -1.39 -11.29
CA PRO A 411 6.27 -1.60 -10.39
C PRO A 411 5.79 -1.86 -8.96
N GLY A 412 6.08 -3.06 -8.46
CA GLY A 412 5.71 -3.51 -7.12
C GLY A 412 6.34 -2.76 -5.94
N HIS A 413 5.77 -2.97 -4.76
CA HIS A 413 6.27 -2.47 -3.49
C HIS A 413 7.08 -3.54 -2.75
N PRO A 414 8.10 -3.16 -1.94
CA PRO A 414 8.83 -4.13 -1.14
C PRO A 414 7.87 -4.96 -0.28
N GLN A 415 8.17 -6.25 -0.16
CA GLN A 415 7.40 -7.15 0.70
C GLN A 415 7.31 -6.62 2.15
N PRO A 416 6.19 -6.87 2.84
CA PRO A 416 6.02 -6.46 4.23
C PRO A 416 7.07 -7.10 5.13
N LYS A 417 7.66 -6.30 6.02
CA LYS A 417 8.61 -6.78 7.02
C LYS A 417 7.86 -7.30 8.24
N LYS A 418 8.46 -8.26 8.95
CA LYS A 418 7.95 -8.76 10.23
C LYS A 418 7.78 -7.58 11.19
N THR A 419 6.58 -7.42 11.73
CA THR A 419 6.34 -6.39 12.75
C THR A 419 7.10 -6.77 14.03
N GLY A 420 7.79 -5.79 14.64
CA GLY A 420 8.53 -6.01 15.88
C GLY A 420 7.55 -6.31 17.01
N SER A 421 7.73 -7.46 17.64
CA SER A 421 7.00 -7.92 18.83
C SER A 421 7.30 -7.09 20.06
#